data_AF-A0A062GLT8-F1
#
_entry.id   AF-A0A062GLT8-F1
#
_cell.length_a   1.000
_cell.length_b   1.000
_cell.length_c   1.000
_cell.angle_alpha   90.00
_cell.angle_beta   90.00
_cell.angle_gamma   90.00
#
_symmetry.space_group_name_H-M   'P 1'
#
loop_
_entity.id
_entity.type
_entity.pdbx_description
1 polymer ?
#
loop_
_entity_poly.entity_id
_entity_poly.type
_entity_poly.pdbx_seq_one_letter_code
_entity_poly.pdbx_strand_id
1 'polypeptide(L)'
;MSNDHRTLSLTPCAGRCSTVFGDQVCRGCRRFNHEVIQWNTYTAEQRLAVWKRLDDQLNQILVPMLPHADLQHVEGFILSKRVRLMEGASQGRKLYHALKICEKNKHLAHESGLGISETQVKTIWVEFERRVLALAKASYELAWLRADGISHHLLTMYEEE
;
A
#
# COMPACT_ATOMS: atom_id res chain seq x y z
N MET A 1 -29.13 2.35 -14.62
CA MET A 1 -28.37 3.51 -14.12
C MET A 1 -28.12 3.29 -12.65
N SER A 2 -27.06 2.54 -12.33
CA SER A 2 -26.81 2.05 -10.96
C SER A 2 -26.16 3.15 -10.11
N ASN A 3 -26.91 3.53 -9.09
CA ASN A 3 -26.63 4.60 -8.17
C ASN A 3 -25.67 4.13 -7.06
N ASP A 4 -24.43 3.77 -7.44
CA ASP A 4 -23.38 3.30 -6.51
C ASP A 4 -22.41 4.43 -6.11
N HIS A 5 -22.97 5.57 -5.68
CA HIS A 5 -22.22 6.62 -4.98
C HIS A 5 -22.15 6.38 -3.46
N ARG A 6 -22.07 5.13 -3.02
CA ARG A 6 -21.74 4.81 -1.62
C ARG A 6 -20.22 4.75 -1.49
N THR A 7 -19.65 5.86 -1.03
CA THR A 7 -18.23 6.15 -0.84
C THR A 7 -17.45 4.98 -0.20
N LEU A 8 -16.97 4.07 -1.05
CA LEU A 8 -15.67 3.43 -0.93
C LEU A 8 -14.66 4.57 -0.87
N SER A 9 -13.65 4.54 0.01
CA SER A 9 -12.55 5.48 -0.14
C SER A 9 -11.82 5.14 -1.45
N LEU A 10 -12.22 5.78 -2.56
CA LEU A 10 -11.70 5.63 -3.93
C LEU A 10 -10.21 5.95 -4.09
N THR A 11 -9.50 6.17 -2.98
CA THR A 11 -8.11 6.57 -2.91
C THR A 11 -7.38 5.72 -1.89
N PRO A 12 -6.16 5.23 -2.19
CA PRO A 12 -5.35 4.46 -1.24
C PRO A 12 -4.76 5.31 -0.11
N CYS A 13 -5.24 6.55 0.07
CA CYS A 13 -4.72 7.49 1.05
C CYS A 13 -4.99 7.02 2.49
N ALA A 14 -3.97 7.14 3.34
CA ALA A 14 -4.07 6.80 4.77
C ALA A 14 -4.38 8.01 5.67
N GLY A 15 -4.68 9.18 5.08
CA GLY A 15 -5.00 10.43 5.82
C GLY A 15 -3.78 11.14 6.43
N ARG A 16 -2.57 10.64 6.23
CA ARG A 16 -1.31 11.29 6.63
C ARG A 16 -0.40 11.37 5.41
N CYS A 17 -0.13 12.58 4.94
CA CYS A 17 0.71 12.79 3.78
C CYS A 17 2.04 13.43 4.19
N SER A 18 3.15 12.86 3.71
CA SER A 18 4.49 13.43 3.92
C SER A 18 5.07 14.10 2.67
N THR A 19 4.39 13.99 1.52
CA THR A 19 4.84 14.64 0.27
C THR A 19 4.75 16.16 0.34
N VAL A 20 3.90 16.70 1.22
CA VAL A 20 3.85 18.14 1.56
C VAL A 20 5.15 18.64 2.18
N PHE A 21 5.98 17.74 2.73
CA PHE A 21 7.29 18.04 3.28
C PHE A 21 8.44 17.69 2.32
N GLY A 22 8.14 17.38 1.05
CA GLY A 22 9.14 17.08 0.03
C GLY A 22 9.54 15.61 -0.12
N ASP A 23 8.89 14.67 0.60
CA ASP A 23 9.14 13.24 0.37
C ASP A 23 8.68 12.83 -1.05
N GLN A 24 9.53 12.13 -1.79
CA GLN A 24 9.20 11.55 -3.11
C GLN A 24 8.20 10.39 -3.02
N VAL A 25 8.23 9.67 -1.90
CA VAL A 25 7.32 8.57 -1.59
C VAL A 25 6.63 8.85 -0.27
N CYS A 26 5.29 8.87 -0.28
CA CYS A 26 4.49 9.17 0.90
C CYS A 26 4.71 8.11 2.00
N ARG A 27 5.08 8.53 3.21
CA ARG A 27 5.24 7.63 4.37
C ARG A 27 3.93 7.01 4.86
N GLY A 28 2.79 7.58 4.51
CA GLY A 28 1.48 7.03 4.87
C GLY A 28 0.96 6.01 3.88
N CYS A 29 0.72 6.45 2.63
CA CYS A 29 0.08 5.63 1.60
C CYS A 29 1.03 4.94 0.62
N ARG A 30 2.35 5.19 0.72
CA ARG A 30 3.40 4.62 -0.15
C ARG A 30 3.24 4.92 -1.65
N ARG A 31 2.35 5.85 -1.99
CA ARG A 31 2.27 6.45 -3.32
C ARG A 31 3.45 7.37 -3.58
N PHE A 32 3.81 7.48 -4.85
CA PHE A 32 4.77 8.46 -5.33
C PHE A 32 4.14 9.86 -5.30
N ASN A 33 4.99 10.88 -5.21
CA ASN A 33 4.54 12.27 -5.09
C ASN A 33 3.59 12.66 -6.25
N HIS A 34 3.99 12.38 -7.49
CA HIS A 34 3.17 12.68 -8.68
C HIS A 34 1.83 11.92 -8.67
N GLU A 35 1.79 10.66 -8.23
CA GLU A 35 0.54 9.90 -8.08
C GLU A 35 -0.41 10.52 -7.03
N VAL A 36 0.14 11.14 -5.98
CA VAL A 36 -0.66 11.83 -4.95
C VAL A 36 -1.25 13.11 -5.52
N ILE A 37 -0.44 13.92 -6.21
CA ILE A 37 -0.84 15.22 -6.77
C ILE A 37 -1.84 15.04 -7.92
N GLN A 38 -1.56 14.11 -8.84
CA GLN A 38 -2.31 13.94 -10.08
C GLN A 38 -3.43 12.90 -9.98
N TRP A 39 -3.72 12.36 -8.79
CA TRP A 39 -4.68 11.26 -8.62
C TRP A 39 -6.03 11.48 -9.33
N ASN A 40 -6.54 12.71 -9.27
CA ASN A 40 -7.83 13.08 -9.87
C ASN A 40 -7.80 13.06 -11.40
N THR A 41 -6.64 13.26 -12.02
CA THR A 41 -6.47 13.23 -13.48
C THR A 41 -6.19 11.83 -14.02
N TYR A 42 -5.94 10.85 -13.15
CA TYR A 42 -5.62 9.49 -13.58
C TYR A 42 -6.84 8.76 -14.15
N THR A 43 -6.62 8.01 -15.23
CA THR A 43 -7.62 7.08 -15.78
C THR A 43 -7.86 5.90 -14.84
N ALA A 44 -8.90 5.11 -15.11
CA ALA A 44 -9.19 3.92 -14.32
C ALA A 44 -8.03 2.91 -14.35
N GLU A 45 -7.39 2.75 -15.50
CA GLU A 45 -6.25 1.86 -15.73
C GLU A 45 -5.02 2.32 -14.94
N GLN A 46 -4.74 3.63 -14.96
CA GLN A 46 -3.64 4.22 -14.19
C GLN A 46 -3.87 4.05 -12.68
N ARG A 47 -5.09 4.32 -12.20
CA ARG A 47 -5.44 4.10 -10.79
C ARG A 47 -5.28 2.63 -10.41
N LEU A 48 -5.73 1.71 -11.27
CA LEU A 48 -5.59 0.27 -11.04
C LEU A 48 -4.11 -0.16 -10.99
N ALA A 49 -3.26 0.39 -11.86
CA ALA A 49 -1.82 0.12 -11.83
C ALA A 49 -1.18 0.54 -10.50
N VAL A 50 -1.55 1.72 -9.97
CA VAL A 50 -1.10 2.17 -8.64
C VAL A 50 -1.60 1.23 -7.55
N TRP A 51 -2.88 0.84 -7.58
CA TRP A 51 -3.45 -0.11 -6.61
C TRP A 51 -2.72 -1.46 -6.63
N LYS A 52 -2.53 -2.03 -7.81
CA LYS A 52 -1.81 -3.29 -7.99
C LYS A 52 -0.41 -3.22 -7.41
N ARG A 53 0.35 -2.17 -7.74
CA ARG A 53 1.69 -1.94 -7.18
C ARG A 53 1.68 -1.88 -5.66
N LEU A 54 0.74 -1.16 -5.06
CA LEU A 54 0.63 -1.05 -3.60
C LEU A 54 0.26 -2.40 -2.96
N ASP A 55 -0.63 -3.18 -3.58
CA ASP A 55 -1.02 -4.51 -3.13
C ASP A 55 0.15 -5.51 -3.21
N ASP A 56 0.89 -5.49 -4.31
CA ASP A 56 2.07 -6.32 -4.50
C ASP A 56 3.14 -6.01 -3.45
N GLN A 57 3.37 -4.72 -3.15
CA GLN A 57 4.28 -4.31 -2.08
C GLN A 57 3.83 -4.80 -0.70
N LEU A 58 2.53 -4.78 -0.42
CA LEU A 58 2.00 -5.34 0.83
C LEU A 58 2.17 -6.86 0.89
N ASN A 59 1.86 -7.57 -0.20
CA ASN A 59 2.04 -9.02 -0.29
C ASN A 59 3.50 -9.42 -0.06
N GLN A 60 4.44 -8.75 -0.73
CA GLN A 60 5.87 -9.04 -0.66
C GLN A 60 6.45 -8.91 0.75
N ILE A 61 5.88 -8.05 1.58
CA ILE A 61 6.36 -7.81 2.94
C ILE A 61 5.54 -8.58 3.97
N LEU A 62 4.21 -8.45 3.97
CA LEU A 62 3.38 -8.96 5.07
C LEU A 62 3.14 -10.47 5.02
N VAL A 63 2.99 -11.06 3.83
CA VAL A 63 2.76 -12.50 3.69
C VAL A 63 3.93 -13.31 4.30
N PRO A 64 5.21 -13.02 3.98
CA PRO A 64 6.32 -13.73 4.62
C PRO A 64 6.60 -13.28 6.06
N MET A 65 6.18 -12.08 6.47
CA MET A 65 6.36 -11.61 7.85
C MET A 65 5.38 -12.23 8.85
N LEU A 66 4.24 -12.72 8.37
CA LEU A 66 3.16 -13.27 9.20
C LEU A 66 2.84 -14.71 8.75
N PRO A 67 3.80 -15.65 8.85
CA PRO A 67 3.65 -17.01 8.32
C PRO A 67 2.56 -17.84 9.02
N HIS A 68 2.16 -17.43 10.23
CA HIS A 68 1.16 -18.10 11.05
C HIS A 68 -0.21 -17.40 11.01
N ALA A 69 -0.41 -16.44 10.10
CA ALA A 69 -1.68 -15.77 9.97
C ALA A 69 -2.74 -16.67 9.33
N ASP A 70 -3.91 -16.74 9.95
CA ASP A 70 -5.10 -17.38 9.40
C ASP A 70 -5.93 -16.32 8.67
N LEU A 71 -5.90 -16.38 7.34
CA LEU A 71 -6.60 -15.41 6.48
C LEU A 71 -8.12 -15.41 6.68
N GLN A 72 -8.72 -16.56 6.99
CA GLN A 72 -10.17 -16.65 7.19
C GLN A 72 -10.56 -15.92 8.48
N HIS A 73 -9.80 -16.11 9.56
CA HIS A 73 -9.99 -15.36 10.80
C HIS A 73 -9.69 -13.87 10.63
N VAL A 74 -8.62 -13.51 9.90
CA VAL A 74 -8.27 -12.12 9.60
C VAL A 74 -9.42 -11.42 8.86
N GLU A 75 -10.03 -12.07 7.88
CA GLU A 75 -11.18 -11.52 7.15
C GLU A 75 -12.38 -11.31 8.08
N GLY A 76 -12.72 -12.30 8.90
CA GLY A 76 -13.78 -12.17 9.91
C GLY A 76 -13.52 -11.02 10.89
N PHE A 77 -12.28 -10.87 11.35
CA PHE A 77 -11.87 -9.77 12.23
C PHE A 77 -12.05 -8.41 11.55
N ILE A 78 -11.53 -8.23 10.34
CA ILE A 78 -11.64 -6.99 9.56
C ILE A 78 -13.10 -6.59 9.32
N LEU A 79 -13.94 -7.58 8.97
CA LEU A 79 -15.38 -7.38 8.79
C LEU A 79 -16.06 -6.96 10.10
N SER A 80 -15.73 -7.61 11.22
CA SER A 80 -16.28 -7.24 12.54
C SER A 80 -15.93 -5.81 12.96
N LYS A 81 -14.74 -5.32 12.55
CA LYS A 81 -14.29 -3.95 12.77
C LYS A 81 -14.77 -2.95 11.70
N ARG A 82 -15.68 -3.39 10.82
CA ARG A 82 -16.32 -2.58 9.75
C ARG A 82 -15.33 -1.92 8.80
N VAL A 83 -14.17 -2.54 8.57
CA VAL A 83 -13.20 -2.06 7.59
C VAL A 83 -13.73 -2.38 6.19
N ARG A 84 -13.77 -1.36 5.33
CA ARG A 84 -14.17 -1.51 3.92
C ARG A 84 -12.96 -1.82 3.07
N LEU A 85 -12.97 -2.96 2.39
CA LEU A 85 -11.96 -3.35 1.41
C LEU A 85 -12.59 -3.43 0.02
N MET A 86 -11.77 -3.26 -1.02
CA MET A 86 -12.18 -3.55 -2.40
C MET A 86 -12.44 -5.05 -2.55
N GLU A 87 -13.39 -5.41 -3.39
CA GLU A 87 -13.61 -6.81 -3.77
C GLU A 87 -12.33 -7.39 -4.40
N GLY A 88 -11.92 -8.58 -3.95
CA GLY A 88 -10.66 -9.18 -4.39
C GLY A 88 -9.39 -8.57 -3.77
N ALA A 89 -9.48 -7.80 -2.68
CA ALA A 89 -8.30 -7.26 -1.99
C ALA A 89 -7.26 -8.36 -1.69
N SER A 90 -5.98 -8.03 -1.94
CA SER A 90 -4.87 -8.94 -1.72
C SER A 90 -4.74 -9.42 -0.27
N GLN A 91 -4.07 -10.57 -0.08
CA GLN A 91 -3.77 -11.11 1.25
C GLN A 91 -3.01 -10.11 2.11
N GLY A 92 -1.95 -9.50 1.55
CA GLY A 92 -1.17 -8.46 2.20
C GLY A 92 -2.01 -7.25 2.62
N ARG A 93 -3.01 -6.85 1.82
CA ARG A 93 -3.92 -5.77 2.22
C ARG A 93 -4.80 -6.16 3.40
N LYS A 94 -5.34 -7.37 3.42
CA LYS A 94 -6.10 -7.89 4.57
C LYS A 94 -5.21 -7.89 5.82
N LEU A 95 -4.03 -8.49 5.74
CA LEU A 95 -3.05 -8.51 6.84
C LEU A 95 -2.68 -7.10 7.32
N TYR A 96 -2.48 -6.15 6.42
CA TYR A 96 -2.16 -4.75 6.77
C TYR A 96 -3.26 -4.11 7.62
N HIS A 97 -4.53 -4.29 7.23
CA HIS A 97 -5.64 -3.68 7.96
C HIS A 97 -5.82 -4.30 9.35
N ALA A 98 -5.67 -5.61 9.49
CA ALA A 98 -5.68 -6.27 10.80
C ALA A 98 -4.51 -5.79 11.67
N LEU A 99 -3.28 -5.79 11.13
CA LEU A 99 -2.09 -5.36 11.87
C LEU A 99 -2.18 -3.89 12.30
N LYS A 100 -2.72 -3.02 11.44
CA LYS A 100 -2.95 -1.60 11.77
C LYS A 100 -3.95 -1.41 12.90
N ILE A 101 -4.96 -2.26 13.01
CA ILE A 101 -5.91 -2.21 14.14
C ILE A 101 -5.21 -2.67 15.42
N CYS A 102 -4.43 -3.75 15.35
CA CYS A 102 -3.67 -4.28 16.47
C CYS A 102 -2.60 -3.29 16.97
N GLU A 103 -1.96 -2.52 16.08
CA GLU A 103 -0.99 -1.50 16.48
C GLU A 103 -1.59 -0.49 17.47
N LYS A 104 -2.83 -0.07 17.21
CA LYS A 104 -3.60 0.81 18.10
C LYS A 104 -4.19 0.09 19.31
N ASN A 105 -4.49 -1.21 19.16
CA ASN A 105 -5.21 -2.03 20.14
C ASN A 105 -4.51 -3.38 20.31
N LYS A 106 -3.39 -3.39 21.03
CA LYS A 106 -2.50 -4.57 21.09
C LYS A 106 -3.20 -5.82 21.64
N HIS A 107 -4.15 -5.65 22.56
CA HIS A 107 -4.98 -6.72 23.11
C HIS A 107 -5.78 -7.50 22.07
N LEU A 108 -6.06 -6.90 20.91
CA LEU A 108 -6.77 -7.59 19.82
C LEU A 108 -5.86 -8.50 18.99
N ALA A 109 -4.55 -8.58 19.28
CA ALA A 109 -3.61 -9.40 18.51
C ALA A 109 -4.04 -10.86 18.42
N HIS A 110 -4.50 -11.44 19.53
CA HIS A 110 -4.96 -12.83 19.57
C HIS A 110 -6.24 -13.05 18.73
N GLU A 111 -7.20 -12.14 18.82
CA GLU A 111 -8.47 -12.21 18.10
C GLU A 111 -8.35 -11.87 16.60
N SER A 112 -7.24 -11.24 16.20
CA SER A 112 -7.05 -10.75 14.83
C SER A 112 -6.77 -11.84 13.79
N GLY A 113 -6.39 -13.05 14.23
CA GLY A 113 -5.94 -14.11 13.33
C GLY A 113 -4.54 -13.91 12.75
N LEU A 114 -3.78 -12.90 13.19
CA LEU A 114 -2.43 -12.61 12.67
C LEU A 114 -1.35 -13.61 13.12
N GLY A 115 -1.64 -14.47 14.11
CA GLY A 115 -0.68 -15.43 14.65
C GLY A 115 0.47 -14.79 15.44
N ILE A 116 0.22 -13.63 16.07
CA ILE A 116 1.21 -12.86 16.84
C ILE A 116 0.67 -12.49 18.22
N SER A 117 1.57 -12.28 19.18
CA SER A 117 1.23 -11.82 20.53
C SER A 117 1.23 -10.29 20.64
N GLU A 118 0.62 -9.76 21.71
CA GLU A 118 0.54 -8.32 21.97
C GLU A 118 1.91 -7.64 22.05
N THR A 119 2.92 -8.34 22.59
CA THR A 119 4.29 -7.83 22.75
C THR A 119 5.01 -7.72 21.40
N GLN A 120 4.66 -8.56 20.43
CA GLN A 120 5.25 -8.59 19.10
C GLN A 120 4.69 -7.50 18.17
N VAL A 121 3.43 -7.06 18.39
CA VAL A 121 2.72 -6.13 17.49
C VAL A 121 3.56 -4.89 17.15
N LYS A 122 4.12 -4.22 18.17
CA LYS A 122 4.89 -2.98 17.96
C LYS A 122 6.15 -3.23 17.12
N THR A 123 6.88 -4.31 17.41
CA THR A 123 8.10 -4.67 16.70
C THR A 123 7.80 -5.02 15.25
N ILE A 124 6.77 -5.83 15.01
CA ILE A 124 6.34 -6.22 13.67
C ILE A 124 5.85 -5.01 12.87
N TRP A 125 5.08 -4.11 13.49
CA TRP A 125 4.61 -2.89 12.84
C TRP A 125 5.76 -1.99 12.40
N VAL A 126 6.71 -1.71 13.29
CA VAL A 126 7.88 -0.86 12.98
C VAL A 126 8.70 -1.47 11.85
N GLU A 127 8.95 -2.79 11.91
CA GLU A 127 9.70 -3.49 10.87
C GLU A 127 8.96 -3.50 9.53
N PHE A 128 7.64 -3.72 9.54
CA PHE A 128 6.80 -3.62 8.36
C PHE A 128 6.89 -2.22 7.74
N GLU A 129 6.70 -1.15 8.54
CA GLU A 129 6.76 0.23 8.05
C GLU A 129 8.12 0.56 7.44
N ARG A 130 9.21 0.09 8.05
CA ARG A 130 10.57 0.24 7.54
C ARG A 130 10.73 -0.45 6.19
N ARG A 131 10.36 -1.73 6.10
CA ARG A 131 10.54 -2.56 4.89
C ARG A 131 9.68 -2.09 3.73
N VAL A 132 8.40 -1.79 3.97
CA VAL A 132 7.48 -1.34 2.90
C VAL A 132 7.87 0.05 2.37
N LEU A 133 8.37 0.95 3.24
CA LEU A 133 8.88 2.24 2.79
C LEU A 133 10.16 2.09 1.96
N ALA A 134 11.09 1.25 2.40
CA ALA A 134 12.32 0.99 1.66
C ALA A 134 12.03 0.40 0.27
N LEU A 135 11.14 -0.59 0.20
CA LEU A 135 10.67 -1.17 -1.05
C LEU A 135 10.02 -0.13 -1.98
N ALA A 136 9.17 0.74 -1.42
CA ALA A 136 8.51 1.78 -2.21
C ALA A 136 9.50 2.84 -2.74
N LYS A 137 10.53 3.20 -1.95
CA LYS A 137 11.62 4.09 -2.39
C LYS A 137 12.46 3.46 -3.50
N ALA A 138 12.90 2.22 -3.33
CA ALA A 138 13.64 1.49 -4.36
C ALA A 138 12.83 1.34 -5.65
N SER A 139 11.52 1.06 -5.53
CA SER A 139 10.61 1.00 -6.68
C SER A 139 10.47 2.34 -7.39
N TYR A 140 10.49 3.46 -6.67
CA TYR A 140 10.46 4.80 -7.24
C TYR A 140 11.76 5.11 -8.00
N GLU A 141 12.91 4.87 -7.38
CA GLU A 141 14.23 5.08 -7.99
C GLU A 141 14.39 4.27 -9.28
N LEU A 142 13.98 3.00 -9.27
CA LEU A 142 13.99 2.16 -10.47
C LEU A 142 13.07 2.69 -11.58
N ALA A 143 11.88 3.16 -11.22
CA ALA A 143 10.96 3.76 -12.19
C ALA A 143 11.53 5.05 -12.79
N TRP A 144 12.19 5.87 -11.96
CA TRP A 144 12.86 7.09 -12.38
C TRP A 144 14.03 6.81 -13.34
N LEU A 145 14.92 5.87 -13.01
CA LEU A 145 16.04 5.47 -13.88
C LEU A 145 15.56 4.93 -15.23
N ARG A 146 14.47 4.16 -15.25
CA ARG A 146 13.88 3.67 -16.50
C ARG A 146 13.33 4.81 -17.36
N ALA A 147 12.66 5.78 -16.74
CA ALA A 147 12.15 6.94 -17.46
C ALA A 147 13.29 7.81 -18.03
N ASP A 148 14.37 8.00 -17.26
CA ASP A 148 15.55 8.77 -17.68
C ASP A 148 16.29 8.08 -18.85
N GLY A 149 16.48 6.75 -18.77
CA GLY A 149 17.07 5.98 -19.88
C GLY A 149 16.25 6.02 -21.17
N ILE A 150 14.91 5.97 -21.06
CA ILE A 150 14.01 6.16 -22.22
C ILE A 150 14.14 7.58 -22.78
N SER A 151 14.19 8.59 -21.91
CA SER A 151 14.35 9.99 -22.32
C SER A 151 15.66 10.21 -23.08
N HIS A 152 16.77 9.66 -22.60
CA HIS A 152 18.05 9.77 -23.27
C HIS A 152 18.02 9.11 -24.65
N HIS A 153 17.45 7.91 -24.78
CA HIS A 153 17.33 7.22 -26.07
C HIS A 153 16.48 8.03 -27.08
N LEU A 154 15.39 8.64 -26.62
CA LEU A 154 14.55 9.48 -27.49
C LEU A 154 15.31 10.72 -27.97
N LEU A 155 16.06 11.40 -27.09
CA LEU A 155 16.87 12.56 -27.46
C LEU A 155 17.94 12.20 -28.50
N THR A 156 18.63 11.07 -28.32
CA THR A 156 19.65 10.62 -29.29
C THR A 156 19.05 10.31 -30.66
N MET A 157 17.84 9.74 -30.72
CA MET A 157 17.13 9.51 -32.00
C MET A 157 16.73 10.81 -32.69
N TYR A 158 16.37 11.86 -31.95
CA TYR A 158 16.05 13.17 -32.51
C TYR A 158 17.29 13.97 -32.96
N GLU A 159 18.48 13.67 -32.41
CA GLU A 159 19.74 14.30 -32.81
C GLU A 159 20.40 13.61 -34.02
N GLU A 160 19.96 12.39 -34.37
CA GLU A 160 20.44 11.61 -35.53
C GLU A 160 19.59 11.81 -36.81
N GLU A 161 18.55 12.65 -36.77
CA GLU A 161 17.77 13.15 -37.93
C GLU A 161 18.20 14.57 -38.35
#